data_AF-A0A3B8Q2X2-F1
#
_entry.id   AF-A0A3B8Q2X2-F1
#
_cell.length_a   1.000
_cell.length_b   1.000
_cell.length_c   1.000
_cell.angle_alpha   90.00
_cell.angle_beta   90.00
_cell.angle_gamma   90.00
#
_symmetry.space_group_name_H-M   'P 1'
#
loop_
_entity.id
_entity.type
_entity.pdbx_description
1 polymer ?
#
loop_
_entity_poly.entity_id
_entity_poly.type
_entity_poly.pdbx_seq_one_letter_code
_entity_poly.pdbx_strand_id
1 'polypeptide(L)'
;MKPPLSYYQSLIDSTTVNIVKNYFNNPRSEILTLVHVKHEADLAKVAQTLSHQDPLDGAGGKIPTELKPLVEKGELKLSYSDPKLTSNDRSNVDSSKIPGQAECSVIYAPPFYVMHTPGLFEWHDQQQSSQNKEARSQSSPSSQQPSQSKSQEQGR
;
A
#
# COMPACT_ATOMS: atom_id res chain seq x y z
N MET A 1 -5.23 9.26 29.92
CA MET A 1 -6.05 8.04 29.90
C MET A 1 -6.30 7.67 28.44
N LYS A 2 -6.17 6.38 28.09
CA LYS A 2 -6.36 5.89 26.72
C LYS A 2 -7.86 5.86 26.39
N PRO A 3 -8.32 6.41 25.25
CA PRO A 3 -9.71 6.29 24.85
C PRO A 3 -10.08 4.81 24.64
N PRO A 4 -11.27 4.38 25.10
CA PRO A 4 -11.72 3.00 24.93
C PRO A 4 -11.88 2.65 23.45
N LEU A 5 -11.88 1.36 23.10
CA LEU A 5 -12.08 0.93 21.70
C LEU A 5 -13.42 1.44 21.13
N SER A 6 -14.45 1.50 21.97
CA SER A 6 -15.78 2.03 21.62
C SER A 6 -15.77 3.48 21.17
N TYR A 7 -14.80 4.28 21.64
CA TYR A 7 -14.61 5.64 21.15
C TYR A 7 -14.27 5.63 19.66
N TYR A 8 -13.27 4.85 19.23
CA TYR A 8 -12.88 4.78 17.82
C TYR A 8 -13.95 4.11 16.94
N GLN A 9 -14.71 3.16 17.48
CA GLN A 9 -15.85 2.57 16.77
C GLN A 9 -16.92 3.62 16.44
N SER A 10 -17.17 4.56 17.35
CA SER A 10 -18.12 5.66 17.13
C SER A 10 -17.64 6.71 16.11
N LEU A 11 -16.35 6.68 15.75
CA LEU A 11 -15.74 7.58 14.77
C LEU A 11 -15.67 6.98 13.36
N ILE A 12 -16.16 5.76 13.16
CA ILE A 12 -16.21 5.15 11.83
C ILE A 12 -17.27 5.88 11.02
N ASP A 13 -16.85 6.48 9.92
CA ASP A 13 -17.70 7.14 8.94
C ASP A 13 -17.70 6.36 7.62
N SER A 14 -18.87 6.21 7.01
CA SER A 14 -19.01 5.61 5.68
C SER A 14 -19.01 6.72 4.63
N THR A 15 -18.05 6.67 3.72
CA THR A 15 -17.84 7.73 2.72
C THR A 15 -17.32 7.15 1.41
N THR A 16 -16.85 8.01 0.51
CA THR A 16 -16.18 7.60 -0.72
C THR A 16 -14.69 7.89 -0.66
N VAL A 17 -13.90 7.06 -1.35
CA VAL A 17 -12.45 7.24 -1.47
C VAL A 17 -12.09 8.63 -2.01
N ASN A 18 -12.91 9.22 -2.89
CA ASN A 18 -12.67 10.56 -3.44
C ASN A 18 -12.62 11.64 -2.34
N ILE A 19 -13.50 11.57 -1.34
CA ILE A 19 -13.52 12.53 -0.23
C ILE A 19 -12.22 12.42 0.58
N VAL A 20 -11.81 11.20 0.92
CA VAL A 20 -10.56 10.93 1.65
C VAL A 20 -9.35 11.43 0.86
N LYS A 21 -9.28 11.11 -0.45
CA LYS A 21 -8.20 11.56 -1.34
C LYS A 21 -8.10 13.07 -1.46
N ASN A 22 -9.22 13.76 -1.59
CA ASN A 22 -9.23 15.22 -1.73
C ASN A 22 -8.63 15.88 -0.48
N TYR A 23 -8.94 15.35 0.70
CA TYR A 23 -8.34 15.82 1.94
C TYR A 23 -6.87 15.44 2.03
N PHE A 24 -6.52 14.20 1.74
CA PHE A 24 -5.14 13.69 1.79
C PHE A 24 -4.17 14.41 0.85
N ASN A 25 -4.61 14.73 -0.37
CA ASN A 25 -3.80 15.41 -1.37
C ASN A 25 -3.76 16.93 -1.18
N ASN A 26 -4.48 17.48 -0.22
CA ASN A 26 -4.45 18.91 0.06
C ASN A 26 -3.12 19.27 0.74
N PRO A 27 -2.31 20.21 0.20
CA PRO A 27 -1.04 20.62 0.82
C PRO A 27 -1.16 21.18 2.24
N ARG A 28 -2.36 21.58 2.66
CA ARG A 28 -2.66 22.06 4.02
C ARG A 28 -3.21 20.99 4.95
N SER A 29 -3.32 19.75 4.47
CA SER A 29 -3.81 18.62 5.27
C SER A 29 -2.82 18.25 6.34
N GLU A 30 -3.32 17.99 7.54
CA GLU A 30 -2.56 17.38 8.63
C GLU A 30 -2.39 15.86 8.43
N ILE A 31 -3.08 15.28 7.45
CA ILE A 31 -2.97 13.85 7.15
C ILE A 31 -1.78 13.60 6.24
N LEU A 32 -0.84 12.81 6.75
CA LEU A 32 0.40 12.43 6.07
C LEU A 32 0.35 10.99 5.54
N THR A 33 -0.54 10.16 6.07
CA THR A 33 -0.59 8.73 5.72
C THR A 33 -2.00 8.19 5.71
N LEU A 34 -2.33 7.46 4.64
CA LEU A 34 -3.51 6.60 4.58
C LEU A 34 -3.11 5.20 5.03
N VAL A 35 -3.80 4.69 6.04
CA VAL A 35 -3.63 3.35 6.60
C VAL A 35 -4.81 2.51 6.14
N HIS A 36 -4.56 1.68 5.13
CA HIS A 36 -5.57 0.78 4.58
C HIS A 36 -5.60 -0.50 5.40
N VAL A 37 -6.78 -0.87 5.91
CA VAL A 37 -6.98 -2.11 6.65
C VAL A 37 -7.81 -3.10 5.83
N LYS A 38 -7.40 -4.36 5.86
CA LYS A 38 -8.06 -5.43 5.10
C LYS A 38 -9.47 -5.72 5.59
N HIS A 39 -9.69 -5.65 6.91
CA HIS A 39 -10.97 -5.93 7.52
C HIS A 39 -11.49 -4.70 8.26
N GLU A 40 -12.76 -4.37 8.04
CA GLU A 40 -13.42 -3.25 8.69
C GLU A 40 -13.39 -3.34 10.23
N ALA A 41 -13.49 -4.57 10.77
CA ALA A 41 -13.43 -4.84 12.20
C ALA A 41 -12.11 -4.37 12.87
N ASP A 42 -11.04 -4.22 12.09
CA ASP A 42 -9.74 -3.79 12.59
C ASP A 42 -9.58 -2.26 12.62
N LEU A 43 -10.48 -1.49 12.00
CA LEU A 43 -10.39 -0.02 11.92
C LEU A 43 -10.15 0.62 13.29
N ALA A 44 -11.04 0.35 14.24
CA ALA A 44 -10.99 0.95 15.57
C ALA A 44 -9.73 0.55 16.34
N LYS A 45 -9.27 -0.70 16.19
CA LYS A 45 -8.08 -1.22 16.85
C LYS A 45 -6.80 -0.59 16.30
N VAL A 46 -6.73 -0.44 14.98
CA VAL A 46 -5.61 0.22 14.30
C VAL A 46 -5.57 1.71 14.66
N ALA A 47 -6.70 2.42 14.60
CA ALA A 47 -6.78 3.83 14.99
C ALA A 47 -6.37 4.06 16.45
N GLN A 48 -6.82 3.19 17.35
CA GLN A 48 -6.41 3.23 18.75
C GLN A 48 -4.89 3.04 18.90
N THR A 49 -4.29 2.12 18.15
CA THR A 49 -2.84 1.88 18.20
C THR A 49 -2.06 3.07 17.66
N LEU A 50 -2.53 3.72 16.59
CA LEU A 50 -1.91 4.90 15.99
C LEU A 50 -1.97 6.12 16.92
N SER A 51 -3.07 6.31 17.64
CA SER A 51 -3.25 7.44 18.56
C SER A 51 -2.27 7.47 19.75
N HIS A 52 -1.48 6.41 19.93
CA HIS A 52 -0.47 6.31 20.96
C HIS A 52 0.90 6.82 20.53
N GLN A 53 1.10 7.15 19.26
CA GLN A 53 2.35 7.73 18.80
C GLN A 53 2.49 9.14 19.36
N ASP A 54 3.61 9.42 20.01
CA ASP A 54 3.98 10.78 20.38
C ASP A 54 4.11 11.60 19.10
N PRO A 55 3.42 12.76 18.97
CA PRO A 55 3.53 13.62 17.79
C PRO A 55 4.98 14.01 17.45
N LEU A 56 5.88 14.01 18.44
CA LEU A 56 7.28 14.39 18.30
C LEU A 56 8.20 13.26 17.79
N ASP A 57 7.82 11.99 17.95
CA ASP A 57 8.56 10.84 17.38
C ASP A 57 8.20 10.57 15.90
N GLY A 58 7.16 11.24 15.41
CA GLY A 58 6.42 10.89 14.21
C GLY A 58 6.44 11.92 13.07
N ALA A 59 7.47 12.77 12.97
CA ALA A 59 7.63 13.81 11.92
C ALA A 59 7.63 13.30 10.45
N GLY A 60 7.27 12.04 10.19
CA GLY A 60 7.20 11.46 8.85
C GLY A 60 6.18 10.33 8.72
N GLY A 61 5.04 10.36 9.42
CA GLY A 61 3.95 9.39 9.19
C GLY A 61 4.35 7.92 9.37
N LYS A 62 5.35 7.65 10.21
CA LYS A 62 5.85 6.29 10.45
C LYS A 62 4.79 5.49 11.21
N ILE A 63 4.64 4.22 10.83
CA ILE A 63 3.76 3.30 11.54
C ILE A 63 4.41 2.78 12.83
N PRO A 64 3.64 2.63 13.93
CA PRO A 64 4.08 1.95 15.14
C PRO A 64 4.64 0.55 14.89
N THR A 65 5.59 0.12 15.71
CA THR A 65 6.18 -1.23 15.60
C THR A 65 5.13 -2.32 15.82
N GLU A 66 4.10 -2.03 16.59
CA GLU A 66 2.94 -2.87 16.87
C GLU A 66 2.11 -3.20 15.61
N LEU A 67 2.16 -2.35 14.58
CA LEU A 67 1.44 -2.54 13.33
C LEU A 67 2.29 -3.21 12.24
N LYS A 68 3.62 -3.31 12.41
CA LYS A 68 4.50 -3.98 11.45
C LYS A 68 4.09 -5.43 11.14
N PRO A 69 3.66 -6.25 12.11
CA PRO A 69 3.19 -7.61 11.81
C PRO A 69 1.97 -7.64 10.88
N LEU A 70 1.07 -6.65 10.96
CA LEU A 70 -0.09 -6.56 10.07
C LEU A 70 0.33 -6.17 8.66
N VAL A 71 1.35 -5.32 8.54
CA VAL A 71 1.96 -4.97 7.25
C VAL A 71 2.63 -6.18 6.61
N GLU A 72 3.42 -6.93 7.39
CA GLU A 72 4.13 -8.13 6.92
C GLU A 72 3.17 -9.24 6.48
N LYS A 73 2.02 -9.36 7.15
CA LYS A 73 0.94 -10.30 6.77
C LYS A 73 0.11 -9.84 5.57
N GLY A 74 0.29 -8.60 5.10
CA GLY A 74 -0.55 -8.02 4.05
C GLY A 74 -1.97 -7.71 4.51
N GLU A 75 -2.20 -7.55 5.82
CA GLU A 75 -3.49 -7.12 6.41
C GLU A 75 -3.58 -5.59 6.51
N LEU A 76 -2.44 -4.91 6.35
CA LEU A 76 -2.33 -3.46 6.36
C LEU A 76 -1.49 -2.99 5.18
N LYS A 77 -1.96 -1.96 4.48
CA LYS A 77 -1.23 -1.27 3.40
C LYS A 77 -1.20 0.24 3.66
N LEU A 78 -0.24 0.94 3.08
CA LEU A 78 0.06 2.34 3.38
C LEU A 78 0.12 3.18 2.12
N SER A 79 -0.43 4.39 2.16
CA SER A 79 -0.16 5.43 1.18
C SER A 79 0.40 6.65 1.88
N TYR A 80 1.53 7.18 1.41
CA TYR A 80 2.18 8.35 2.00
C TYR A 80 1.97 9.58 1.13
N SER A 81 1.79 10.75 1.76
CA SER A 81 1.67 12.01 1.02
C SER A 81 3.03 12.47 0.48
N ASP A 82 4.12 12.18 1.21
CA ASP A 82 5.49 12.40 0.74
C ASP A 82 6.05 11.12 0.07
N PRO A 83 6.38 11.16 -1.24
CA PRO A 83 6.97 10.04 -1.95
C PRO A 83 8.34 9.60 -1.38
N LYS A 84 9.04 10.45 -0.63
CA LYS A 84 10.33 10.11 0.03
C LYS A 84 10.17 9.14 1.19
N LEU A 85 8.96 8.98 1.74
CA LEU A 85 8.66 8.07 2.85
C LEU A 85 8.34 6.63 2.39
N THR A 86 8.38 6.36 1.09
CA THR A 86 8.08 5.05 0.52
C THR A 86 9.26 4.09 0.76
N SER A 87 9.18 3.22 1.77
CA SER A 87 10.29 2.32 2.17
C SER A 87 10.03 0.82 1.97
N ASN A 88 8.97 0.41 1.28
CA ASN A 88 8.80 -0.98 0.82
C ASN A 88 7.66 -1.07 -0.21
N ASP A 89 7.94 -1.66 -1.37
CA ASP A 89 7.01 -1.67 -2.52
C ASP A 89 5.74 -2.52 -2.27
N ARG A 90 5.86 -3.57 -1.43
CA ARG A 90 4.75 -4.51 -1.21
C ARG A 90 3.63 -3.99 -0.31
N SER A 91 3.99 -3.16 0.68
CA SER A 91 3.03 -2.57 1.61
C SER A 91 2.50 -1.22 1.13
N ASN A 92 3.08 -0.66 0.08
CA ASN A 92 2.67 0.63 -0.44
C ASN A 92 1.53 0.48 -1.47
N VAL A 93 0.50 1.29 -1.30
CA VAL A 93 -0.58 1.45 -2.26
C VAL A 93 -0.51 2.85 -2.83
N ASP A 94 -0.37 2.92 -4.15
CA ASP A 94 -0.60 4.18 -4.86
C ASP A 94 -2.08 4.54 -4.75
N SER A 95 -2.37 5.52 -3.88
CA SER A 95 -3.73 5.95 -3.63
C SER A 95 -4.41 6.40 -4.92
N SER A 96 -3.70 6.99 -5.88
CA SER A 96 -4.27 7.48 -7.14
C SER A 96 -4.98 6.38 -7.94
N LYS A 97 -4.52 5.13 -7.83
CA LYS A 97 -5.08 3.98 -8.56
C LYS A 97 -6.38 3.43 -7.96
N ILE A 98 -6.74 3.80 -6.73
CA ILE A 98 -7.99 3.35 -6.10
C ILE A 98 -9.18 4.08 -6.76
N PRO A 99 -10.26 3.40 -7.19
CA PRO A 99 -11.43 4.09 -7.76
C PRO A 99 -12.03 5.11 -6.78
N GLY A 100 -12.17 6.37 -7.21
CA GLY A 100 -12.66 7.45 -6.33
C GLY A 100 -14.10 7.25 -5.86
N GLN A 101 -14.93 6.58 -6.67
CA GLN A 101 -16.32 6.26 -6.36
C GLN A 101 -16.49 5.04 -5.43
N ALA A 102 -15.40 4.35 -5.07
CA ALA A 102 -15.48 3.22 -4.16
C ALA A 102 -15.94 3.70 -2.77
N GLU A 103 -16.89 2.98 -2.19
CA GLU A 103 -17.29 3.17 -0.80
C GLU A 103 -16.18 2.70 0.14
N CYS A 104 -16.02 3.41 1.25
CA CYS A 104 -15.07 3.06 2.29
C CYS A 104 -15.58 3.44 3.68
N SER A 105 -15.12 2.70 4.67
CA SER A 105 -15.28 3.04 6.09
C SER A 105 -13.98 3.68 6.58
N VAL A 106 -14.04 4.84 7.22
CA VAL A 106 -12.85 5.63 7.57
C VAL A 106 -12.93 6.18 8.99
N ILE A 107 -11.78 6.28 9.66
CA ILE A 107 -11.58 7.02 10.91
C ILE A 107 -10.56 8.13 10.63
N TYR A 108 -10.94 9.37 10.95
CA TYR A 108 -10.02 10.51 10.99
C TYR A 108 -9.22 10.49 12.31
N ALA A 109 -7.91 10.28 12.21
CA ALA A 109 -7.01 10.23 13.37
C ALA A 109 -5.66 10.87 13.03
N PRO A 110 -5.59 12.22 12.91
CA PRO A 110 -4.37 12.93 12.52
C PRO A 110 -3.11 12.45 13.25
N PRO A 111 -1.98 12.26 12.53
CA PRO A 111 -1.74 12.55 11.12
C PRO A 111 -2.19 11.43 10.13
N PHE A 112 -3.12 10.56 10.53
CA PHE A 112 -3.57 9.39 9.77
C PHE A 112 -5.05 9.46 9.38
N TYR A 113 -5.35 8.91 8.21
CA TYR A 113 -6.67 8.30 7.96
C TYR A 113 -6.52 6.79 8.07
N VAL A 114 -7.39 6.14 8.83
CA VAL A 114 -7.49 4.68 8.86
C VAL A 114 -8.71 4.29 8.07
N MET A 115 -8.56 3.54 6.98
CA MET A 115 -9.66 3.26 6.07
C MET A 115 -9.72 1.80 5.63
N HIS A 116 -10.94 1.32 5.47
CA HIS A 116 -11.26 0.03 4.84
C HIS A 116 -11.95 0.31 3.51
N THR A 117 -11.42 -0.25 2.43
CA THR A 117 -12.06 -0.19 1.09
C THR A 117 -12.27 -1.63 0.61
N PRO A 118 -13.52 -2.08 0.43
CA PRO A 118 -13.81 -3.42 -0.05
C PRO A 118 -13.11 -3.72 -1.39
N GLY A 119 -12.47 -4.88 -1.50
CA GLY A 119 -11.81 -5.33 -2.74
C GLY A 119 -10.43 -4.72 -3.02
N LEU A 120 -9.96 -3.76 -2.21
CA LEU A 120 -8.66 -3.10 -2.43
C LEU A 120 -7.49 -4.07 -2.35
N PHE A 121 -7.51 -4.98 -1.38
CA PHE A 121 -6.41 -5.88 -1.11
C PHE A 121 -6.28 -6.93 -2.21
N GLU A 122 -7.40 -7.52 -2.62
CA GLU A 122 -7.51 -8.51 -3.68
C GLU A 122 -7.05 -7.93 -5.03
N TRP A 123 -7.47 -6.70 -5.35
CA TRP A 123 -7.10 -6.02 -6.58
C TRP A 123 -5.60 -5.70 -6.64
N HIS A 124 -5.02 -5.23 -5.53
CA HIS A 124 -3.60 -4.88 -5.48
C HIS A 124 -2.69 -6.12 -5.56
N ASP A 125 -3.10 -7.24 -4.94
CA ASP A 125 -2.35 -8.51 -5.02
C ASP A 125 -2.35 -9.10 -6.45
N GLN A 126 -3.45 -8.93 -7.20
CA GLN A 126 -3.54 -9.30 -8.61
C GLN A 126 -2.62 -8.46 -9.51
N GLN A 127 -2.52 -7.16 -9.25
CA GLN A 127 -1.64 -6.24 -9.98
C GLN A 127 -0.16 -6.63 -9.82
N GLN A 128 0.27 -6.93 -8.59
CA GLN A 128 1.65 -7.35 -8.32
C GLN A 128 1.99 -8.70 -8.93
N SER A 129 1.04 -9.64 -8.92
CA SER A 129 1.23 -10.97 -9.49
C SER A 129 1.43 -10.95 -11.01
N SER A 130 0.81 -9.99 -11.70
CA SER A 130 0.96 -9.82 -13.15
C SER A 130 2.32 -9.23 -13.53
N GLN A 131 2.79 -8.22 -12.79
CA GLN A 131 4.11 -7.62 -13.02
C GLN A 131 5.27 -8.60 -12.79
N ASN A 132 5.16 -9.48 -11.79
CA ASN A 132 6.20 -10.46 -11.50
C ASN A 132 6.28 -11.60 -12.54
N LYS A 133 5.20 -11.87 -13.27
CA LYS A 133 5.19 -12.86 -14.37
C LYS A 133 5.91 -12.33 -15.61
N GLU A 134 5.75 -11.06 -15.95
CA GLU A 134 6.44 -10.45 -17.10
C GLU A 134 7.97 -10.36 -16.90
N ALA A 135 8.42 -10.04 -15.68
CA ALA A 135 9.85 -10.00 -15.35
C ALA A 135 10.56 -11.37 -15.48
N ARG A 136 9.83 -12.47 -15.26
CA ARG A 136 10.37 -13.84 -15.32
C ARG A 136 10.36 -14.44 -16.73
N SER A 137 9.60 -13.86 -17.65
CA SER A 137 9.54 -14.28 -19.06
C SER A 137 10.59 -13.62 -19.97
N GLN A 138 11.34 -12.63 -19.48
CA GLN A 138 12.40 -11.96 -20.25
C GLN A 138 13.83 -12.45 -19.96
N SER A 139 14.01 -13.46 -19.11
CA SER A 139 15.32 -14.07 -18.82
C SER A 139 15.44 -15.47 -19.43
N SER A 140 15.39 -15.55 -20.76
CA SER A 140 15.85 -16.71 -21.53
C SER A 140 17.14 -16.32 -22.28
N PRO A 141 18.33 -16.76 -21.86
CA PRO A 141 19.54 -16.55 -22.64
C PRO A 141 19.48 -17.39 -23.93
N SER A 142 19.44 -16.68 -25.05
CA SER A 142 19.66 -17.23 -26.39
C SER A 142 21.10 -17.74 -26.48
N SER A 143 21.31 -19.06 -26.46
CA SER A 143 22.58 -19.69 -26.83
C SER A 143 22.34 -21.12 -27.31
N GLN A 144 21.83 -21.24 -28.53
CA GLN A 144 22.06 -22.40 -29.37
C GLN A 144 22.44 -21.90 -30.76
N GLN A 145 23.75 -21.78 -31.00
CA GLN A 145 24.31 -21.62 -32.34
C GLN A 145 24.84 -23.01 -32.75
N PRO A 146 24.21 -23.68 -33.74
CA PRO A 146 24.77 -24.90 -34.30
C PRO A 146 25.90 -24.54 -35.29
N SER A 147 27.11 -25.01 -35.01
CA SER A 147 28.25 -24.95 -35.92
C SER A 147 28.01 -25.91 -37.09
N GLN A 148 27.59 -25.39 -38.26
CA GLN A 148 27.59 -26.15 -39.51
C GLN A 148 28.97 -26.04 -40.18
N SER A 149 29.68 -27.16 -40.20
CA SER A 149 30.86 -27.40 -41.02
C SER A 149 30.45 -27.87 -42.42
N LYS A 150 30.96 -27.21 -43.47
CA LYS A 150 31.16 -27.65 -44.88
C LYS A 150 31.46 -26.38 -45.69
N SER A 151 32.35 -26.29 -46.69
CA SER A 151 33.31 -27.17 -47.34
C SER A 151 34.09 -26.31 -48.36
N GLN A 152 35.30 -26.75 -48.72
CA GLN A 152 35.97 -26.62 -50.04
C GLN A 152 36.47 -25.27 -50.57
N GLU A 153 37.78 -25.22 -50.85
CA GLU A 153 38.39 -24.68 -52.09
C GLU A 153 39.81 -25.31 -52.24
N GLN A 154 39.96 -26.44 -52.94
CA GLN A 154 40.53 -26.61 -54.30
C GLN A 154 41.71 -25.68 -54.69
N GLY A 155 42.90 -26.28 -54.88
CA GLY A 155 44.04 -25.69 -55.58
C GLY A 155 44.89 -26.81 -56.19
N ARG A 156 45.19 -26.67 -57.48
CA ARG A 156 45.79 -27.64 -58.41
C ARG A 156 47.23 -28.02 -58.09
#